data_AF-A0A1Y6G4T2-F1
#
_entry.id   AF-A0A1Y6G4T2-F1
#
_cell.length_a   1.000
_cell.length_b   1.000
_cell.length_c   1.000
_cell.angle_alpha   90.00
_cell.angle_beta   90.00
_cell.angle_gamma   90.00
#
_symmetry.space_group_name_H-M   'P 1'
#
loop_
_entity.id
_entity.type
_entity.pdbx_description
1 polymer ?
#
loop_
_entity_poly.entity_id
_entity_poly.type
_entity_poly.pdbx_seq_one_letter_code
_entity_poly.pdbx_strand_id
1 'polypeptide(L)'
;MVKRIAILLFFCFLIYNSIGLTSTSAETLGGITRWDFPSFWTWRDAPINIYTDGKSFLTNFDVATYKNAGGKNIYVDPVNGSSQYDGLSESKPVQSLLKAYLLSNDGDTIWLKDGIYKRSAMMGDRNIEKSINIIAVHPGKVHFIYGDDHIYTKTIGYNNIYQTSRTNVKKVIDIQNIDVNNETKELQRVNNLADCNTIPGSWFTDGSTVYVHTMNNSMPNNKSIAILLLGKSPIYVTSQTKNVNLYLEGFNIYGSSTGNVYFSNSSSFKEPNLYMKNMVLKYAYGGSADANALSVLGAKNVYVQNCEASYSIKDGFNYHGQNGTSPNVIEVNSIGYNNGDNSLRDNINVNNGSTIHDGGQIIRINGVYHDNMGANVADVHPGTKSLCLGCIADHSRSTVKDMTNSNFGTQQRDAEMWLENCVSYGSLYGITAYTGTTMHIKNTKYESKIGGGTFIFEK
;
A
#
# COMPACT_ATOMS: atom_id res chain seq x y z
N MET A 1 19.74 -8.16 6.71
CA MET A 1 20.70 -8.08 5.57
C MET A 1 20.00 -7.65 4.27
N VAL A 2 18.77 -8.12 4.02
CA VAL A 2 17.96 -7.78 2.82
C VAL A 2 17.60 -6.29 2.70
N LYS A 3 17.21 -5.58 3.78
CA LYS A 3 17.03 -4.12 3.75
C LYS A 3 18.31 -3.31 3.49
N ARG A 4 19.50 -3.84 3.83
CA ARG A 4 20.78 -3.18 3.49
C ARG A 4 21.08 -3.24 1.99
N ILE A 5 20.52 -4.20 1.26
CA ILE A 5 20.62 -4.29 -0.20
C ILE A 5 19.63 -3.33 -0.88
N ALA A 6 18.40 -3.21 -0.34
CA ALA A 6 17.42 -2.22 -0.81
C ALA A 6 17.89 -0.76 -0.58
N ILE A 7 18.54 -0.47 0.55
CA ILE A 7 19.11 0.85 0.86
C ILE A 7 20.34 1.13 -0.03
N LEU A 8 21.14 0.12 -0.40
CA LEU A 8 22.26 0.32 -1.34
C LEU A 8 21.77 0.61 -2.77
N LEU A 9 20.68 -0.02 -3.21
CA LEU A 9 20.02 0.27 -4.49
C LEU A 9 19.44 1.69 -4.52
N PHE A 10 18.94 2.19 -3.38
CA PHE A 10 18.43 3.56 -3.25
C PHE A 10 19.55 4.62 -3.38
N PHE A 11 20.76 4.33 -2.89
CA PHE A 11 21.90 5.25 -2.99
C PHE A 11 22.50 5.36 -4.40
N CYS A 12 22.48 4.30 -5.20
CA CYS A 12 22.88 4.38 -6.61
C CYS A 12 21.89 5.22 -7.45
N PHE A 13 20.61 5.28 -7.05
CA PHE A 13 19.57 6.01 -7.78
C PHE A 13 19.63 7.54 -7.57
N LEU A 14 20.16 8.00 -6.43
CA LEU A 14 20.31 9.42 -6.11
C LEU A 14 21.41 10.12 -6.94
N ILE A 15 22.41 9.38 -7.42
CA ILE A 15 23.49 9.94 -8.25
C ILE A 15 23.03 10.16 -9.70
N TYR A 16 22.01 9.43 -10.18
CA TYR A 16 21.56 9.52 -11.58
C TYR A 16 20.48 10.58 -11.83
N ASN A 17 19.64 10.91 -10.84
CA ASN A 17 18.58 11.93 -11.01
C ASN A 17 19.08 13.38 -11.04
N SER A 18 20.36 13.65 -10.76
CA SER A 18 20.93 15.00 -10.84
C SER A 18 21.42 15.40 -12.24
N ILE A 19 21.34 14.51 -13.23
CA ILE A 19 21.78 14.80 -14.60
C ILE A 19 20.53 15.02 -15.46
N GLY A 20 20.10 16.28 -15.56
CA GLY A 20 19.02 16.70 -16.44
C GLY A 20 19.38 16.45 -17.91
N LEU A 21 19.00 15.28 -18.44
CA LEU A 21 19.18 14.93 -19.83
C LEU A 21 17.82 14.80 -20.51
N THR A 22 17.41 15.89 -21.15
CA THR A 22 16.31 15.92 -22.11
C THR A 22 16.85 15.48 -23.46
N SER A 23 16.70 14.21 -23.83
CA SER A 23 16.88 13.80 -25.23
C SER A 23 15.67 13.01 -25.73
N THR A 24 14.89 13.68 -26.57
CA THR A 24 13.92 13.07 -27.47
C THR A 24 14.66 12.16 -28.46
N SER A 25 14.35 10.85 -28.45
CA SER A 25 14.86 9.77 -29.34
C SER A 25 16.09 8.93 -28.90
N ALA A 26 16.29 8.66 -27.61
CA ALA A 26 17.38 7.79 -27.16
C ALA A 26 16.98 6.30 -27.08
N GLU A 27 17.37 5.49 -28.09
CA GLU A 27 17.35 4.01 -28.01
C GLU A 27 18.27 3.46 -26.92
N THR A 28 19.20 4.29 -26.42
CA THR A 28 20.17 3.95 -25.38
C THR A 28 20.33 5.07 -24.37
N LEU A 29 20.27 4.76 -23.07
CA LEU A 29 20.60 5.67 -21.97
C LEU A 29 21.89 5.18 -21.29
N GLY A 30 23.05 5.71 -21.71
CA GLY A 30 24.33 5.40 -21.05
C GLY A 30 24.75 3.92 -21.10
N GLY A 31 24.53 3.23 -22.22
CA GLY A 31 24.84 1.78 -22.37
C GLY A 31 23.70 0.84 -21.95
N ILE A 32 22.57 1.39 -21.52
CA ILE A 32 21.34 0.68 -21.17
C ILE A 32 20.39 0.80 -22.35
N THR A 33 19.87 -0.30 -22.85
CA THR A 33 18.98 -0.32 -24.02
C THR A 33 17.53 -0.13 -23.60
N ARG A 34 16.72 0.49 -24.46
CA ARG A 34 15.26 0.45 -24.29
C ARG A 34 14.81 -1.02 -24.23
N TRP A 35 13.94 -1.31 -23.27
CA TRP A 35 13.28 -2.60 -23.17
C TRP A 35 11.93 -2.53 -23.89
N ASP A 36 11.67 -3.51 -24.75
CA ASP A 36 10.47 -3.57 -25.58
C ASP A 36 9.47 -4.58 -25.02
N PHE A 37 8.19 -4.20 -25.04
CA PHE A 37 7.10 -5.07 -24.60
C PHE A 37 7.00 -6.34 -25.47
N PRO A 38 6.85 -7.55 -24.87
CA PRO A 38 6.63 -8.80 -25.59
C PRO A 38 5.52 -8.67 -26.62
N SER A 39 5.60 -9.36 -27.77
CA SER A 39 4.62 -9.26 -28.88
C SER A 39 3.16 -9.57 -28.49
N PHE A 40 2.95 -10.28 -27.37
CA PHE A 40 1.63 -10.64 -26.84
C PHE A 40 1.11 -9.70 -25.73
N TRP A 41 1.92 -8.72 -25.32
CA TRP A 41 1.48 -7.65 -24.43
C TRP A 41 0.51 -6.72 -25.16
N THR A 42 -0.66 -6.50 -24.56
CA THR A 42 -1.77 -5.79 -25.23
C THR A 42 -1.81 -4.30 -24.93
N TRP A 43 -1.36 -3.88 -23.75
CA TRP A 43 -1.30 -2.46 -23.38
C TRP A 43 -0.02 -1.80 -23.90
N ARG A 44 -0.02 -1.49 -25.20
CA ARG A 44 1.15 -0.98 -25.94
C ARG A 44 1.48 0.49 -25.70
N ASP A 45 0.49 1.26 -25.32
CA ASP A 45 0.55 2.68 -25.04
C ASP A 45 0.69 2.96 -23.53
N ALA A 46 1.17 1.99 -22.75
CA ALA A 46 1.52 2.18 -21.36
C ALA A 46 2.48 3.38 -21.25
N PRO A 47 2.21 4.39 -20.40
CA PRO A 47 2.97 5.63 -20.38
C PRO A 47 4.25 5.50 -19.57
N ILE A 48 5.06 4.51 -19.93
CA ILE A 48 6.30 4.15 -19.25
C ILE A 48 7.37 3.80 -20.27
N ASN A 49 8.57 4.36 -20.09
CA ASN A 49 9.75 3.87 -20.78
C ASN A 49 10.55 3.02 -19.81
N ILE A 50 10.96 1.84 -20.28
CA ILE A 50 11.72 0.87 -19.51
C ILE A 50 13.06 0.71 -20.21
N TYR A 51 14.12 0.64 -19.43
CA TYR A 51 15.48 0.48 -19.89
C TYR A 51 16.13 -0.68 -19.13
N THR A 52 16.97 -1.47 -19.78
CA THR A 52 17.68 -2.59 -19.16
C THR A 52 19.13 -2.69 -19.62
N ASP A 53 20.00 -3.16 -18.73
CA ASP A 53 21.37 -3.60 -19.03
C ASP A 53 21.45 -5.12 -19.25
N GLY A 54 20.28 -5.78 -19.34
CA GLY A 54 20.12 -7.24 -19.38
C GLY A 54 20.02 -7.91 -18.02
N LYS A 55 20.28 -7.20 -16.91
CA LYS A 55 20.24 -7.72 -15.53
C LYS A 55 19.31 -6.94 -14.60
N SER A 56 19.21 -5.65 -14.81
CA SER A 56 18.47 -4.70 -13.99
C SER A 56 17.53 -3.87 -14.86
N PHE A 57 16.54 -3.26 -14.23
CA PHE A 57 15.57 -2.40 -14.92
C PHE A 57 15.57 -1.00 -14.34
N LEU A 58 15.53 -0.02 -15.24
CA LEU A 58 15.36 1.39 -14.93
C LEU A 58 14.14 1.91 -15.68
N THR A 59 13.52 2.95 -15.13
CA THR A 59 12.45 3.67 -15.78
C THR A 59 12.55 5.15 -15.46
N ASN A 60 12.19 5.99 -16.43
CA ASN A 60 12.00 7.43 -16.21
C ASN A 60 10.56 7.78 -15.80
N PHE A 61 9.74 6.78 -15.49
CA PHE A 61 8.38 6.99 -15.04
C PHE A 61 8.36 7.81 -13.75
N ASP A 62 7.63 8.92 -13.78
CA ASP A 62 7.34 9.72 -12.60
C ASP A 62 5.83 9.91 -12.49
N VAL A 63 5.23 9.25 -11.49
CA VAL A 63 3.79 9.39 -11.24
C VAL A 63 3.38 10.83 -10.94
N ALA A 64 4.29 11.69 -10.50
CA ALA A 64 4.01 13.10 -10.22
C ALA A 64 3.64 13.92 -11.46
N THR A 65 3.90 13.41 -12.68
CA THR A 65 3.43 14.06 -13.92
C THR A 65 1.91 13.99 -14.08
N TYR A 66 1.22 13.17 -13.27
CA TYR A 66 -0.24 12.99 -13.28
C TYR A 66 -0.95 13.81 -12.19
N LYS A 67 -0.25 14.72 -11.51
CA LYS A 67 -0.89 15.69 -10.61
C LYS A 67 -1.95 16.48 -11.36
N ASN A 68 -3.08 16.71 -10.70
CA ASN A 68 -4.06 17.67 -11.18
C ASN A 68 -3.40 19.07 -11.21
N ALA A 69 -3.67 19.85 -12.25
CA ALA A 69 -3.05 21.17 -12.46
C ALA A 69 -4.12 22.28 -12.49
N GLY A 70 -3.69 23.53 -12.31
CA GLY A 70 -4.51 24.72 -12.50
C GLY A 70 -5.43 25.13 -11.34
N GLY A 71 -5.44 24.39 -10.23
CA GLY A 71 -6.18 24.75 -9.02
C GLY A 71 -5.37 25.55 -8.00
N LYS A 72 -6.03 25.91 -6.89
CA LYS A 72 -5.42 26.61 -5.75
C LYS A 72 -4.83 25.65 -4.72
N ASN A 73 -3.98 26.19 -3.85
CA ASN A 73 -3.41 25.48 -2.72
C ASN A 73 -4.25 25.69 -1.46
N ILE A 74 -4.49 24.62 -0.70
CA ILE A 74 -5.18 24.64 0.59
C ILE A 74 -4.31 23.91 1.61
N TYR A 75 -3.91 24.60 2.68
CA TYR A 75 -3.00 24.07 3.70
C TYR A 75 -3.76 23.53 4.90
N VAL A 76 -3.31 22.41 5.44
CA VAL A 76 -3.89 21.74 6.60
C VAL A 76 -2.82 21.52 7.66
N ASP A 77 -3.12 21.90 8.90
CA ASP A 77 -2.25 21.70 10.05
C ASP A 77 -3.08 21.13 11.21
N PRO A 78 -2.80 19.90 11.69
CA PRO A 78 -3.62 19.25 12.70
C PRO A 78 -3.36 19.83 14.11
N VAL A 79 -2.34 20.66 14.28
CA VAL A 79 -1.94 21.24 15.57
C VAL A 79 -2.29 22.72 15.65
N ASN A 80 -1.90 23.50 14.63
CA ASN A 80 -2.04 24.96 14.63
C ASN A 80 -3.16 25.46 13.72
N GLY A 81 -3.83 24.56 12.99
CA GLY A 81 -4.90 24.95 12.09
C GLY A 81 -6.18 25.35 12.82
N SER A 82 -7.04 26.09 12.13
CA SER A 82 -8.33 26.53 12.68
C SER A 82 -9.47 26.33 11.69
N SER A 83 -10.67 26.04 12.19
CA SER A 83 -11.90 26.01 11.39
C SER A 83 -12.30 27.38 10.83
N GLN A 84 -11.76 28.46 11.40
CA GLN A 84 -12.03 29.84 11.00
C GLN A 84 -11.08 30.35 9.90
N TYR A 85 -9.99 29.63 9.64
CA TYR A 85 -9.05 30.01 8.59
C TYR A 85 -9.55 29.57 7.21
N ASP A 86 -9.11 30.29 6.18
CA ASP A 86 -9.45 30.01 4.77
C ASP A 86 -8.58 28.91 4.15
N GLY A 87 -7.45 28.57 4.78
CA GLY A 87 -6.51 27.57 4.28
C GLY A 87 -5.69 28.02 3.08
N LEU A 88 -5.83 29.26 2.60
CA LEU A 88 -5.19 29.72 1.35
C LEU A 88 -3.72 30.15 1.54
N SER A 89 -3.21 30.08 2.76
CA SER A 89 -1.80 30.37 3.09
C SER A 89 -1.29 29.44 4.18
N GLU A 90 0.02 29.16 4.17
CA GLU A 90 0.68 28.31 5.18
C GLU A 90 0.57 28.84 6.61
N SER A 91 0.42 30.15 6.78
CA SER A 91 0.28 30.81 8.08
C SER A 91 -1.15 30.81 8.61
N LYS A 92 -2.14 30.49 7.76
CA LYS A 92 -3.56 30.31 8.13
C LYS A 92 -4.09 28.96 7.62
N PRO A 93 -3.52 27.82 8.05
CA PRO A 93 -3.96 26.50 7.60
C PRO A 93 -5.27 26.08 8.26
N VAL A 94 -6.10 25.30 7.58
CA VAL A 94 -7.31 24.73 8.21
C VAL A 94 -6.95 23.56 9.12
N GLN A 95 -7.78 23.30 10.13
CA GLN A 95 -7.49 22.28 11.17
C GLN A 95 -7.67 20.82 10.73
N SER A 96 -8.31 20.56 9.59
CA SER A 96 -8.65 19.20 9.17
C SER A 96 -8.70 19.02 7.66
N LEU A 97 -8.45 17.80 7.21
CA LEU A 97 -8.56 17.40 5.81
C LEU A 97 -10.01 17.55 5.31
N LEU A 98 -11.02 17.23 6.14
CA LEU A 98 -12.43 17.46 5.78
C LEU A 98 -12.70 18.93 5.47
N LYS A 99 -12.22 19.87 6.30
CA LYS A 99 -12.41 21.30 6.05
C LYS A 99 -11.73 21.73 4.74
N ALA A 100 -10.52 21.24 4.48
CA ALA A 100 -9.81 21.53 3.23
C ALA A 100 -10.56 20.99 2.00
N TYR A 101 -11.06 19.75 2.08
CA TYR A 101 -11.87 19.14 1.04
C TYR A 101 -13.16 19.92 0.76
N LEU A 102 -13.83 20.45 1.79
CA LEU A 102 -15.02 21.27 1.58
C LEU A 102 -14.72 22.60 0.85
N LEU A 103 -13.51 23.14 1.03
CA LEU A 103 -13.05 24.37 0.37
C LEU A 103 -12.46 24.14 -1.03
N SER A 104 -12.10 22.89 -1.36
CA SER A 104 -11.47 22.53 -2.62
C SER A 104 -12.46 22.43 -3.77
N ASN A 105 -11.98 22.61 -4.99
CA ASN A 105 -12.62 22.27 -6.25
C ASN A 105 -11.73 21.25 -6.98
N ASP A 106 -12.19 20.78 -8.15
CA ASP A 106 -11.31 19.99 -9.02
C ASP A 106 -10.08 20.81 -9.43
N GLY A 107 -8.94 20.14 -9.53
CA GLY A 107 -7.65 20.77 -9.84
C GLY A 107 -6.88 21.26 -8.61
N ASP A 108 -7.54 21.43 -7.47
CA ASP A 108 -6.92 21.98 -6.26
C ASP A 108 -5.95 20.99 -5.59
N THR A 109 -4.98 21.55 -4.87
CA THR A 109 -4.01 20.80 -4.08
C THR A 109 -4.20 21.05 -2.60
N ILE A 110 -4.38 19.98 -1.82
CA ILE A 110 -4.39 20.01 -0.37
C ILE A 110 -3.00 19.65 0.13
N TRP A 111 -2.34 20.60 0.80
CA TRP A 111 -1.02 20.44 1.41
C TRP A 111 -1.16 20.10 2.89
N LEU A 112 -0.64 18.94 3.29
CA LEU A 112 -0.65 18.45 4.65
C LEU A 112 0.66 18.82 5.34
N LYS A 113 0.61 19.62 6.40
CA LYS A 113 1.77 19.93 7.23
C LYS A 113 2.07 18.78 8.18
N ASP A 114 3.32 18.72 8.63
CA ASP A 114 3.83 17.66 9.50
C ASP A 114 2.95 17.45 10.74
N GLY A 115 2.69 16.19 11.08
CA GLY A 115 1.92 15.87 12.27
C GLY A 115 1.17 14.56 12.20
N ILE A 116 0.53 14.26 13.33
CA ILE A 116 -0.36 13.11 13.48
C ILE A 116 -1.79 13.62 13.31
N TYR A 117 -2.43 13.19 12.24
CA TYR A 117 -3.84 13.45 11.99
C TYR A 117 -4.63 12.28 12.58
N LYS A 118 -5.33 12.52 13.69
CA LYS A 118 -6.31 11.59 14.26
C LYS A 118 -7.63 11.68 13.50
N ARG A 119 -8.58 10.77 13.76
CA ARG A 119 -9.85 10.71 12.99
C ARG A 119 -10.59 12.04 12.88
N SER A 120 -10.58 12.85 13.94
CA SER A 120 -11.21 14.18 13.99
C SER A 120 -10.57 15.20 13.02
N ALA A 121 -9.31 15.00 12.63
CA ALA A 121 -8.58 15.85 11.69
C ALA A 121 -8.55 15.30 10.25
N MET A 122 -9.15 14.13 10.00
CA MET A 122 -9.21 13.49 8.67
C MET A 122 -10.48 13.89 7.88
N MET A 123 -10.88 13.06 6.90
CA MET A 123 -12.09 13.21 6.07
C MET A 123 -13.41 12.86 6.79
N GLY A 124 -13.36 12.20 7.95
CA GLY A 124 -14.56 11.61 8.57
C GLY A 124 -15.20 10.57 7.65
N ASP A 125 -16.54 10.54 7.59
CA ASP A 125 -17.29 9.56 6.78
C ASP A 125 -17.53 9.98 5.33
N ARG A 126 -16.94 11.09 4.87
CA ARG A 126 -17.16 11.62 3.51
C ARG A 126 -16.48 10.79 2.44
N ASN A 127 -17.11 10.72 1.27
CA ASN A 127 -16.47 10.26 0.05
C ASN A 127 -15.70 11.41 -0.59
N ILE A 128 -14.53 11.11 -1.14
CA ILE A 128 -13.85 12.02 -2.05
C ILE A 128 -14.50 11.86 -3.42
N GLU A 129 -15.08 12.95 -3.91
CA GLU A 129 -15.78 13.02 -5.20
C GLU A 129 -15.19 14.10 -6.11
N LYS A 130 -14.01 14.65 -5.76
CA LYS A 130 -13.32 15.71 -6.51
C LYS A 130 -12.00 15.19 -7.03
N SER A 131 -11.60 15.66 -8.20
CA SER A 131 -10.27 15.39 -8.76
C SER A 131 -9.27 16.35 -8.14
N ILE A 132 -8.58 15.91 -7.09
CA ILE A 132 -7.70 16.74 -6.26
C ILE A 132 -6.37 16.06 -6.02
N ASN A 133 -5.38 16.86 -5.60
CA ASN A 133 -4.13 16.36 -5.06
C ASN A 133 -4.15 16.44 -3.53
N ILE A 134 -3.65 15.43 -2.85
CA ILE A 134 -3.41 15.45 -1.39
C ILE A 134 -1.93 15.11 -1.17
N ILE A 135 -1.15 16.08 -0.69
CA ILE A 135 0.31 16.00 -0.69
C ILE A 135 0.85 16.42 0.67
N ALA A 136 1.78 15.64 1.24
CA ALA A 136 2.55 16.06 2.40
C ALA A 136 3.57 17.13 2.01
N VAL A 137 3.66 18.21 2.81
CA VAL A 137 4.71 19.24 2.63
C VAL A 137 6.10 18.61 2.77
N HIS A 138 6.28 17.74 3.77
CA HIS A 138 7.47 16.92 3.91
C HIS A 138 7.12 15.42 3.87
N PRO A 139 7.54 14.69 2.82
CA PRO A 139 7.29 13.26 2.72
C PRO A 139 7.72 12.47 3.96
N GLY A 140 6.85 11.57 4.42
CA GLY A 140 7.07 10.70 5.57
C GLY A 140 6.85 11.35 6.94
N LYS A 141 6.48 12.65 7.01
CA LYS A 141 6.21 13.37 8.27
C LYS A 141 4.74 13.53 8.62
N VAL A 142 3.86 13.10 7.74
CA VAL A 142 2.40 13.14 7.92
C VAL A 142 1.90 11.72 8.20
N HIS A 143 1.25 11.55 9.35
CA HIS A 143 0.73 10.26 9.79
C HIS A 143 -0.78 10.34 10.02
N PHE A 144 -1.54 9.68 9.17
CA PHE A 144 -2.96 9.46 9.38
C PHE A 144 -3.12 8.23 10.28
N ILE A 145 -3.57 8.44 11.51
CA ILE A 145 -3.83 7.37 12.46
C ILE A 145 -5.33 7.26 12.67
N TYR A 146 -5.93 6.15 12.25
CA TYR A 146 -7.35 5.88 12.47
C TYR A 146 -7.61 5.47 13.94
N GLY A 147 -7.37 6.44 14.81
CA GLY A 147 -7.38 6.38 16.26
C GLY A 147 -7.75 7.76 16.82
N ASP A 148 -8.11 7.81 18.09
CA ASP A 148 -8.39 9.06 18.80
C ASP A 148 -7.21 9.39 19.75
N ASP A 149 -7.23 10.58 20.34
CA ASP A 149 -6.33 10.91 21.44
C ASP A 149 -6.89 10.38 22.77
N HIS A 150 -5.99 9.93 23.63
CA HIS A 150 -6.31 9.31 24.90
C HIS A 150 -5.56 9.97 26.06
N ILE A 151 -6.21 9.95 27.23
CA ILE A 151 -5.59 10.26 28.52
C ILE A 151 -5.44 8.93 29.24
N TYR A 152 -4.19 8.55 29.50
CA TYR A 152 -3.87 7.31 30.17
C TYR A 152 -3.77 7.52 31.68
N THR A 153 -4.25 6.56 32.45
CA THR A 153 -4.07 6.50 33.90
C THR A 153 -3.44 5.17 34.30
N LYS A 154 -2.65 5.14 35.38
CA LYS A 154 -2.06 3.89 35.86
C LYS A 154 -3.15 3.00 36.44
N THR A 155 -3.18 1.72 36.06
CA THR A 155 -4.17 0.76 36.58
C THR A 155 -3.83 0.40 38.03
N ILE A 156 -4.80 0.52 38.94
CA ILE A 156 -4.63 0.23 40.37
C ILE A 156 -4.26 -1.24 40.57
N GLY A 157 -3.27 -1.51 41.42
CA GLY A 157 -2.80 -2.87 41.72
C GLY A 157 -1.80 -3.43 40.71
N TYR A 158 -1.44 -2.68 39.66
CA TYR A 158 -0.49 -3.11 38.64
C TYR A 158 0.65 -2.11 38.48
N ASN A 159 1.84 -2.61 38.16
CA ASN A 159 3.05 -1.79 38.12
C ASN A 159 3.28 -1.14 36.76
N ASN A 160 2.95 -1.83 35.67
CA ASN A 160 3.34 -1.45 34.30
C ASN A 160 2.16 -1.28 33.34
N ILE A 161 0.92 -1.38 33.86
CA ILE A 161 -0.28 -1.21 33.05
C ILE A 161 -0.83 0.20 33.20
N TYR A 162 -1.16 0.77 32.05
CA TYR A 162 -1.92 2.00 31.94
C TYR A 162 -3.21 1.74 31.19
N GLN A 163 -4.27 2.48 31.51
CA GLN A 163 -5.58 2.30 30.92
C GLN A 163 -6.18 3.60 30.38
N THR A 164 -7.09 3.44 29.43
CA THR A 164 -7.95 4.51 28.91
C THR A 164 -9.31 3.93 28.52
N SER A 165 -10.38 4.70 28.67
CA SER A 165 -11.71 4.30 28.19
C SER A 165 -11.73 4.33 26.67
N ARG A 166 -11.93 3.16 26.04
CA ARG A 166 -12.15 3.06 24.60
C ARG A 166 -12.82 1.76 24.18
N THR A 167 -13.78 1.87 23.27
CA THR A 167 -14.46 0.74 22.61
C THR A 167 -13.98 0.58 21.17
N ASN A 168 -14.39 -0.51 20.50
CA ASN A 168 -14.12 -0.79 19.07
C ASN A 168 -12.63 -0.86 18.69
N VAL A 169 -11.77 -1.19 19.66
CA VAL A 169 -10.34 -1.36 19.45
C VAL A 169 -10.04 -2.65 18.71
N LYS A 170 -9.16 -2.57 17.72
CA LYS A 170 -8.72 -3.74 16.94
C LYS A 170 -7.25 -4.04 17.08
N LYS A 171 -6.41 -3.00 17.06
CA LYS A 171 -4.96 -3.13 17.22
C LYS A 171 -4.46 -1.99 18.09
N VAL A 172 -3.37 -2.24 18.79
CA VAL A 172 -2.59 -1.21 19.48
C VAL A 172 -1.19 -1.29 18.91
N ILE A 173 -0.67 -0.17 18.42
CA ILE A 173 0.66 -0.11 17.80
C ILE A 173 1.54 0.91 18.52
N ASP A 174 2.83 0.62 18.57
CA ASP A 174 3.88 1.53 18.94
C ASP A 174 4.44 2.20 17.68
N ILE A 175 4.29 3.52 17.62
CA ILE A 175 4.70 4.35 16.49
C ILE A 175 6.01 5.10 16.73
N GLN A 176 6.61 4.98 17.92
CA GLN A 176 7.90 5.60 18.26
C GLN A 176 9.03 4.61 18.48
N ASN A 177 8.74 3.46 19.12
CA ASN A 177 9.71 2.38 19.27
C ASN A 177 9.76 1.55 17.99
N ILE A 178 10.32 2.18 16.95
CA ILE A 178 10.59 1.54 15.68
C ILE A 178 11.67 0.45 15.84
N ASP A 179 11.56 -0.62 15.07
CA ASP A 179 12.57 -1.67 15.06
C ASP A 179 13.84 -1.23 14.30
N VAL A 180 14.85 -2.13 14.24
CA VAL A 180 16.10 -1.91 13.49
C VAL A 180 15.92 -1.68 11.99
N ASN A 181 14.71 -1.91 11.48
CA ASN A 181 14.31 -1.75 10.10
C ASN A 181 13.41 -0.52 9.90
N ASN A 182 13.28 0.36 10.91
CA ASN A 182 12.40 1.53 10.92
C ASN A 182 10.90 1.18 10.85
N GLU A 183 10.52 -0.01 11.35
CA GLU A 183 9.13 -0.49 11.38
C GLU A 183 8.44 -0.19 12.69
N THR A 184 7.18 0.26 12.60
CA THR A 184 6.30 0.34 13.77
C THR A 184 5.97 -1.08 14.25
N LYS A 185 5.61 -1.22 15.53
CA LYS A 185 5.35 -2.55 16.13
C LYS A 185 3.92 -2.66 16.64
N GLU A 186 3.22 -3.71 16.24
CA GLU A 186 1.97 -4.09 16.89
C GLU A 186 2.23 -4.69 18.26
N LEU A 187 1.49 -4.24 19.27
CA LEU A 187 1.51 -4.84 20.60
C LEU A 187 0.72 -6.14 20.59
N GLN A 188 1.21 -7.13 21.33
CA GLN A 188 0.56 -8.43 21.46
C GLN A 188 -0.77 -8.30 22.20
N ARG A 189 -1.88 -8.72 21.57
CA ARG A 189 -3.15 -8.85 22.28
C ARG A 189 -3.11 -10.06 23.22
N VAL A 190 -3.46 -9.86 24.49
CA VAL A 190 -3.56 -10.92 25.50
C VAL A 190 -4.99 -11.06 26.04
N ASN A 191 -5.26 -12.15 26.75
CA ASN A 191 -6.63 -12.55 27.11
C ASN A 191 -7.14 -11.91 28.41
N ASN A 192 -6.26 -11.44 29.28
CA ASN A 192 -6.63 -10.88 30.58
C ASN A 192 -5.57 -9.86 31.06
N LEU A 193 -5.91 -9.18 32.16
CA LEU A 193 -5.10 -8.12 32.75
C LEU A 193 -3.80 -8.64 33.39
N ALA A 194 -3.80 -9.85 33.95
CA ALA A 194 -2.61 -10.44 34.57
C ALA A 194 -1.53 -10.73 33.51
N ASP A 195 -1.93 -11.34 32.38
CA ASP A 195 -1.04 -11.54 31.23
C ASP A 195 -0.49 -10.19 30.74
N CYS A 196 -1.37 -9.19 30.62
CA CYS A 196 -0.98 -7.85 30.18
C CYS A 196 0.09 -7.24 31.09
N ASN A 197 0.02 -7.47 32.40
CA ASN A 197 1.01 -6.93 33.35
C ASN A 197 2.38 -7.61 33.24
N THR A 198 2.39 -8.89 32.86
CA THR A 198 3.61 -9.71 32.85
C THR A 198 4.37 -9.65 31.52
N ILE A 199 3.68 -9.32 30.42
CA ILE A 199 4.25 -9.34 29.07
C ILE A 199 4.43 -7.89 28.57
N PRO A 200 5.66 -7.33 28.54
CA PRO A 200 5.91 -6.04 27.92
C PRO A 200 5.54 -6.03 26.44
N GLY A 201 5.02 -4.90 25.95
CA GLY A 201 4.56 -4.77 24.57
C GLY A 201 3.25 -5.51 24.31
N SER A 202 2.39 -5.61 25.32
CA SER A 202 1.08 -6.25 25.20
C SER A 202 -0.07 -5.30 25.52
N TRP A 203 -1.27 -5.70 25.12
CA TRP A 203 -2.50 -4.99 25.44
C TRP A 203 -3.68 -5.93 25.66
N PHE A 204 -4.64 -5.48 26.45
CA PHE A 204 -5.89 -6.16 26.75
C PHE A 204 -7.04 -5.16 26.65
N THR A 205 -8.26 -5.65 26.37
CA THR A 205 -9.47 -4.85 26.50
C THR A 205 -10.60 -5.70 27.05
N ASP A 206 -11.36 -5.13 27.98
CA ASP A 206 -12.61 -5.69 28.50
C ASP A 206 -13.85 -5.28 27.66
N GLY A 207 -13.62 -4.58 26.55
CA GLY A 207 -14.65 -4.08 25.64
C GLY A 207 -14.99 -2.60 25.84
N SER A 208 -14.73 -2.03 27.03
CA SER A 208 -14.94 -0.60 27.33
C SER A 208 -13.66 0.14 27.69
N THR A 209 -12.69 -0.57 28.25
CA THR A 209 -11.39 -0.07 28.68
C THR A 209 -10.30 -0.81 27.92
N VAL A 210 -9.24 -0.08 27.55
CA VAL A 210 -8.03 -0.65 26.97
C VAL A 210 -6.92 -0.51 27.99
N TYR A 211 -6.20 -1.61 28.18
CA TYR A 211 -5.07 -1.73 29.09
C TYR A 211 -3.82 -1.96 28.26
N VAL A 212 -2.79 -1.14 28.46
CA VAL A 212 -1.57 -1.14 27.67
C VAL A 212 -0.36 -1.32 28.58
N HIS A 213 0.48 -2.27 28.25
CA HIS A 213 1.81 -2.44 28.80
C HIS A 213 2.83 -2.17 27.69
N THR A 214 3.45 -0.99 27.72
CA THR A 214 4.43 -0.59 26.70
C THR A 214 5.68 -1.47 26.76
N MET A 215 6.41 -1.59 25.65
CA MET A 215 7.63 -2.42 25.59
C MET A 215 8.72 -2.00 26.59
N ASN A 216 8.74 -0.72 26.96
CA ASN A 216 9.74 -0.12 27.85
C ASN A 216 9.20 0.22 29.25
N ASN A 217 8.03 -0.30 29.63
CA ASN A 217 7.34 -0.02 30.91
C ASN A 217 7.01 1.48 31.15
N SER A 218 7.09 2.33 30.12
CA SER A 218 6.76 3.75 30.24
C SER A 218 5.26 4.01 30.08
N MET A 219 4.82 5.15 30.59
CA MET A 219 3.45 5.63 30.38
C MET A 219 3.18 5.87 28.88
N PRO A 220 2.13 5.26 28.29
CA PRO A 220 1.70 5.56 26.93
C PRO A 220 1.36 7.03 26.75
N ASN A 221 1.59 7.56 25.55
CA ASN A 221 1.08 8.86 25.13
C ASN A 221 0.68 8.83 23.65
N ASN A 222 -0.07 9.84 23.19
CA ASN A 222 -0.63 9.86 21.83
C ASN A 222 0.41 10.02 20.71
N LYS A 223 1.67 10.31 21.06
CA LYS A 223 2.81 10.33 20.13
C LYS A 223 3.52 9.00 20.04
N SER A 224 3.46 8.14 21.07
CA SER A 224 4.15 6.84 21.10
C SER A 224 3.23 5.65 20.82
N ILE A 225 2.00 5.67 21.34
CA ILE A 225 1.04 4.58 21.20
C ILE A 225 -0.19 5.06 20.43
N ALA A 226 -0.62 4.25 19.47
CA ALA A 226 -1.86 4.44 18.75
C ALA A 226 -2.81 3.25 18.97
N ILE A 227 -4.01 3.57 19.46
CA ILE A 227 -5.13 2.63 19.55
C ILE A 227 -5.93 2.74 18.25
N LEU A 228 -5.87 1.71 17.41
CA LEU A 228 -6.56 1.70 16.12
C LEU A 228 -8.01 1.22 16.28
N LEU A 229 -8.93 1.95 15.65
CA LEU A 229 -10.39 1.79 15.77
C LEU A 229 -11.14 1.34 14.49
N LEU A 230 -12.20 0.55 14.62
CA LEU A 230 -13.07 0.27 13.46
C LEU A 230 -13.60 1.56 12.80
N GLY A 231 -13.61 1.59 11.47
CA GLY A 231 -14.29 2.60 10.69
C GLY A 231 -13.73 2.77 9.27
N LYS A 232 -14.34 3.68 8.53
CA LYS A 232 -14.10 3.88 7.10
C LYS A 232 -12.67 4.33 6.77
N SER A 233 -12.18 3.96 5.59
CA SER A 233 -10.88 4.39 5.05
C SER A 233 -10.70 5.91 5.12
N PRO A 234 -9.53 6.41 5.58
CA PRO A 234 -9.20 7.84 5.54
C PRO A 234 -9.28 8.44 4.14
N ILE A 235 -8.94 7.63 3.12
CA ILE A 235 -9.10 7.96 1.72
C ILE A 235 -10.12 6.98 1.12
N TYR A 236 -11.31 7.49 0.80
CA TYR A 236 -12.42 6.68 0.32
C TYR A 236 -13.08 7.35 -0.89
N VAL A 237 -13.00 6.72 -2.05
CA VAL A 237 -13.52 7.24 -3.34
C VAL A 237 -14.60 6.30 -3.87
N THR A 238 -15.82 6.83 -4.01
CA THR A 238 -16.96 6.16 -4.67
C THR A 238 -17.84 7.21 -5.34
N SER A 239 -17.28 8.00 -6.26
CA SER A 239 -18.02 9.11 -6.88
C SER A 239 -19.17 8.60 -7.75
N GLN A 240 -20.35 9.19 -7.52
CA GLN A 240 -21.56 8.93 -8.31
C GLN A 240 -21.89 10.08 -9.26
N THR A 241 -20.97 11.03 -9.45
CA THR A 241 -21.24 12.27 -10.21
C THR A 241 -20.23 12.53 -11.33
N LYS A 242 -19.03 11.93 -11.28
CA LYS A 242 -18.00 12.02 -12.32
C LYS A 242 -16.90 10.97 -12.16
N ASN A 243 -16.05 10.83 -13.19
CA ASN A 243 -14.77 10.16 -13.05
C ASN A 243 -13.82 11.03 -12.21
N VAL A 244 -13.27 10.47 -11.13
CA VAL A 244 -12.33 11.16 -10.23
C VAL A 244 -10.89 10.82 -10.61
N ASN A 245 -10.03 11.83 -10.67
CA ASN A 245 -8.57 11.70 -10.76
C ASN A 245 -7.96 12.10 -9.42
N LEU A 246 -7.58 11.13 -8.60
CA LEU A 246 -7.01 11.36 -7.28
C LEU A 246 -5.50 11.17 -7.32
N TYR A 247 -4.76 12.18 -6.83
CA TYR A 247 -3.32 12.09 -6.63
C TYR A 247 -2.97 12.17 -5.14
N LEU A 248 -2.18 11.21 -4.64
CA LEU A 248 -1.75 11.12 -3.24
C LEU A 248 -0.21 11.07 -3.17
N GLU A 249 0.40 11.86 -2.28
CA GLU A 249 1.86 11.85 -2.15
C GLU A 249 2.39 12.09 -0.73
N GLY A 250 3.31 11.23 -0.31
CA GLY A 250 4.25 11.51 0.77
C GLY A 250 3.73 11.33 2.20
N PHE A 251 2.60 10.66 2.42
CA PHE A 251 2.08 10.46 3.78
C PHE A 251 1.78 9.00 4.11
N ASN A 252 1.68 8.74 5.41
CA ASN A 252 1.52 7.40 5.96
C ASN A 252 0.11 7.24 6.53
N ILE A 253 -0.52 6.09 6.33
CA ILE A 253 -1.84 5.75 6.86
C ILE A 253 -1.74 4.48 7.70
N TYR A 254 -2.23 4.55 8.94
CA TYR A 254 -2.25 3.45 9.90
C TYR A 254 -3.69 3.17 10.34
N GLY A 255 -4.15 1.95 10.12
CA GLY A 255 -5.48 1.53 10.53
C GLY A 255 -6.61 2.00 9.61
N SER A 256 -7.67 1.19 9.58
CA SER A 256 -8.99 1.42 8.98
C SER A 256 -9.69 0.06 8.88
N SER A 257 -11.03 0.02 8.88
CA SER A 257 -11.81 -1.21 8.70
C SER A 257 -12.18 -1.55 7.24
N THR A 258 -11.99 -0.63 6.29
CA THR A 258 -12.33 -0.80 4.85
C THR A 258 -11.13 -0.58 3.95
N GLY A 259 -9.93 -0.77 4.49
CA GLY A 259 -8.65 -0.54 3.82
C GLY A 259 -8.08 0.86 4.04
N ASN A 260 -6.77 1.06 3.89
CA ASN A 260 -6.18 2.39 4.12
C ASN A 260 -6.59 3.37 3.02
N VAL A 261 -6.58 2.89 1.77
CA VAL A 261 -7.13 3.58 0.60
C VAL A 261 -8.15 2.66 -0.06
N TYR A 262 -9.38 3.14 -0.20
CA TYR A 262 -10.43 2.47 -0.94
C TYR A 262 -10.83 3.33 -2.14
N PHE A 263 -10.71 2.77 -3.34
CA PHE A 263 -10.97 3.48 -4.58
C PHE A 263 -11.85 2.66 -5.50
N SER A 264 -13.07 3.13 -5.75
CA SER A 264 -14.03 2.42 -6.57
C SER A 264 -14.66 3.34 -7.60
N ASN A 265 -14.85 2.81 -8.81
CA ASN A 265 -15.68 3.43 -9.83
C ASN A 265 -17.18 3.26 -9.51
N SER A 266 -18.04 3.80 -10.37
CA SER A 266 -19.48 3.55 -10.36
C SER A 266 -19.96 3.00 -11.69
N SER A 267 -21.22 2.56 -11.76
CA SER A 267 -21.83 2.08 -13.00
C SER A 267 -21.89 3.15 -14.10
N SER A 268 -21.97 4.42 -13.72
CA SER A 268 -22.07 5.56 -14.64
C SER A 268 -20.71 6.21 -14.94
N PHE A 269 -19.75 6.11 -14.02
CA PHE A 269 -18.44 6.74 -14.12
C PHE A 269 -17.36 5.68 -13.97
N LYS A 270 -16.97 5.13 -15.13
CA LYS A 270 -16.18 3.91 -15.28
C LYS A 270 -14.70 4.14 -15.55
N GLU A 271 -14.26 5.39 -15.70
CA GLU A 271 -12.87 5.72 -16.01
C GLU A 271 -12.18 6.64 -14.97
N PRO A 272 -12.36 6.41 -13.65
CA PRO A 272 -11.60 7.16 -12.65
C PRO A 272 -10.14 6.67 -12.59
N ASN A 273 -9.23 7.52 -12.12
CA ASN A 273 -7.80 7.23 -12.04
C ASN A 273 -7.24 7.52 -10.65
N LEU A 274 -6.29 6.68 -10.22
CA LEU A 274 -5.59 6.81 -8.94
C LEU A 274 -4.08 6.87 -9.16
N TYR A 275 -3.45 7.88 -8.56
CA TYR A 275 -2.01 8.10 -8.66
C TYR A 275 -1.42 8.25 -7.26
N MET A 276 -0.38 7.47 -6.94
CA MET A 276 0.20 7.39 -5.60
C MET A 276 1.72 7.42 -5.66
N LYS A 277 2.34 8.31 -4.87
CA LYS A 277 3.80 8.44 -4.76
C LYS A 277 4.26 8.47 -3.31
N ASN A 278 5.28 7.68 -2.95
CA ASN A 278 5.91 7.75 -1.62
C ASN A 278 4.89 7.59 -0.46
N MET A 279 3.92 6.70 -0.62
CA MET A 279 2.86 6.45 0.38
C MET A 279 3.21 5.22 1.22
N VAL A 280 2.83 5.22 2.50
CA VAL A 280 2.96 4.04 3.38
C VAL A 280 1.60 3.67 3.94
N LEU A 281 1.11 2.48 3.63
CA LEU A 281 -0.20 1.97 4.02
C LEU A 281 -0.01 0.78 4.97
N LYS A 282 -0.41 0.94 6.23
CA LYS A 282 -0.17 -0.07 7.26
C LYS A 282 -1.41 -0.42 8.07
N TYR A 283 -1.44 -1.68 8.50
CA TYR A 283 -2.40 -2.19 9.48
C TYR A 283 -3.86 -1.92 9.08
N ALA A 284 -4.23 -2.06 7.81
CA ALA A 284 -5.66 -2.15 7.50
C ALA A 284 -6.22 -3.41 8.17
N TYR A 285 -7.42 -3.32 8.73
CA TYR A 285 -8.14 -4.45 9.32
C TYR A 285 -9.62 -4.37 8.96
N GLY A 286 -10.47 -5.25 9.50
CA GLY A 286 -11.91 -5.26 9.22
C GLY A 286 -12.47 -6.65 8.95
N GLY A 287 -13.77 -6.85 9.19
CA GLY A 287 -14.43 -8.13 8.88
C GLY A 287 -14.97 -8.24 7.45
N SER A 288 -14.87 -7.18 6.64
CA SER A 288 -15.45 -7.12 5.29
C SER A 288 -14.47 -7.57 4.20
N ALA A 289 -14.98 -7.65 2.95
CA ALA A 289 -14.20 -7.96 1.76
C ALA A 289 -12.97 -7.03 1.57
N ASP A 290 -12.98 -5.82 2.14
CA ASP A 290 -12.17 -4.69 1.67
C ASP A 290 -11.01 -4.28 2.58
N ALA A 291 -10.62 -5.11 3.55
CA ALA A 291 -9.57 -4.81 4.53
C ALA A 291 -8.12 -4.92 3.98
N ASN A 292 -7.92 -4.61 2.69
CA ASN A 292 -6.60 -4.52 2.04
C ASN A 292 -5.92 -3.18 2.38
N ALA A 293 -4.60 -3.06 2.24
CA ALA A 293 -3.96 -1.76 2.42
C ALA A 293 -4.45 -0.78 1.34
N LEU A 294 -4.35 -1.20 0.07
CA LEU A 294 -4.94 -0.53 -1.09
C LEU A 294 -5.99 -1.44 -1.73
N SER A 295 -7.24 -0.98 -1.74
CA SER A 295 -8.36 -1.62 -2.44
C SER A 295 -8.75 -0.77 -3.65
N VAL A 296 -8.57 -1.30 -4.87
CA VAL A 296 -9.03 -0.68 -6.11
C VAL A 296 -10.07 -1.55 -6.78
N LEU A 297 -11.25 -0.98 -7.03
CA LEU A 297 -12.36 -1.62 -7.73
C LEU A 297 -12.75 -0.80 -8.98
N GLY A 298 -12.22 -1.17 -10.14
CA GLY A 298 -12.61 -0.60 -11.43
C GLY A 298 -12.03 0.78 -11.76
N ALA A 299 -10.88 1.15 -11.21
CA ALA A 299 -10.12 2.28 -11.74
C ALA A 299 -9.61 1.96 -13.16
N LYS A 300 -9.59 2.94 -14.06
CA LYS A 300 -9.04 2.75 -15.41
C LYS A 300 -7.53 2.68 -15.38
N ASN A 301 -6.88 3.67 -14.77
CA ASN A 301 -5.44 3.68 -14.56
C ASN A 301 -5.11 3.81 -13.07
N VAL A 302 -4.16 3.00 -12.60
CA VAL A 302 -3.60 3.09 -11.25
C VAL A 302 -2.09 3.09 -11.30
N TYR A 303 -1.47 4.20 -10.92
CA TYR A 303 -0.01 4.30 -10.91
C TYR A 303 0.50 4.48 -9.50
N VAL A 304 1.42 3.61 -9.10
CA VAL A 304 1.96 3.51 -7.75
C VAL A 304 3.47 3.52 -7.83
N GLN A 305 4.13 4.49 -7.20
CA GLN A 305 5.58 4.62 -7.23
C GLN A 305 6.15 4.83 -5.83
N ASN A 306 7.13 3.99 -5.47
CA ASN A 306 7.81 4.00 -4.18
C ASN A 306 6.83 3.90 -2.99
N CYS A 307 5.80 3.07 -3.10
CA CYS A 307 4.80 2.92 -2.03
C CYS A 307 5.02 1.62 -1.26
N GLU A 308 4.59 1.62 0.00
CA GLU A 308 4.60 0.44 0.87
C GLU A 308 3.17 0.07 1.28
N ALA A 309 2.83 -1.20 1.22
CA ALA A 309 1.59 -1.78 1.73
C ALA A 309 1.89 -2.98 2.62
N SER A 310 1.70 -2.87 3.93
CA SER A 310 2.14 -3.90 4.88
C SER A 310 1.28 -4.07 6.12
N TYR A 311 1.36 -5.25 6.73
CA TYR A 311 0.66 -5.61 7.97
C TYR A 311 -0.87 -5.47 7.92
N SER A 312 -1.44 -5.36 6.72
CA SER A 312 -2.89 -5.40 6.54
C SER A 312 -3.38 -6.83 6.73
N ILE A 313 -4.57 -7.01 7.28
CA ILE A 313 -5.11 -8.36 7.51
C ILE A 313 -5.54 -9.05 6.22
N LYS A 314 -5.63 -8.31 5.12
CA LYS A 314 -5.80 -8.81 3.75
C LYS A 314 -4.61 -8.42 2.87
N ASP A 315 -4.80 -8.27 1.56
CA ASP A 315 -3.75 -7.93 0.62
C ASP A 315 -3.07 -6.60 0.92
N GLY A 316 -1.83 -6.45 0.44
CA GLY A 316 -1.14 -5.17 0.37
C GLY A 316 -1.74 -4.30 -0.72
N PHE A 317 -1.39 -4.60 -1.97
CA PHE A 317 -1.94 -3.95 -3.17
C PHE A 317 -2.94 -4.86 -3.87
N ASN A 318 -4.22 -4.46 -3.92
CA ASN A 318 -5.29 -5.25 -4.51
C ASN A 318 -6.01 -4.47 -5.61
N TYR A 319 -5.91 -4.96 -6.85
CA TYR A 319 -6.49 -4.33 -8.04
C TYR A 319 -7.54 -5.24 -8.70
N HIS A 320 -8.79 -4.82 -8.69
CA HIS A 320 -9.91 -5.52 -9.31
C HIS A 320 -10.56 -4.73 -10.44
N GLY A 321 -11.11 -5.48 -11.39
CA GLY A 321 -12.06 -4.93 -12.34
C GLY A 321 -13.42 -4.72 -11.68
N GLN A 322 -14.13 -3.65 -12.06
CA GLN A 322 -15.48 -3.42 -11.57
C GLN A 322 -16.28 -2.61 -12.57
N ASN A 323 -17.60 -2.86 -12.62
CA ASN A 323 -18.53 -2.17 -13.51
C ASN A 323 -18.14 -2.23 -15.00
N GLY A 324 -17.43 -3.29 -15.40
CA GLY A 324 -16.93 -3.47 -16.77
C GLY A 324 -15.63 -2.75 -17.09
N THR A 325 -14.94 -2.19 -16.08
CA THR A 325 -13.61 -1.61 -16.23
C THR A 325 -12.57 -2.52 -15.60
N SER A 326 -11.64 -3.02 -16.41
CA SER A 326 -10.42 -3.69 -15.93
C SER A 326 -9.28 -2.68 -15.80
N PRO A 327 -8.50 -2.73 -14.70
CA PRO A 327 -7.47 -1.74 -14.43
C PRO A 327 -6.20 -1.94 -15.27
N ASN A 328 -5.61 -0.83 -15.70
CA ASN A 328 -4.22 -0.76 -16.16
C ASN A 328 -3.35 -0.20 -15.03
N VAL A 329 -2.33 -0.94 -14.63
CA VAL A 329 -1.55 -0.63 -13.42
C VAL A 329 -0.06 -0.52 -13.74
N ILE A 330 0.59 0.51 -13.20
CA ILE A 330 2.05 0.62 -13.15
C ILE A 330 2.46 0.67 -11.68
N GLU A 331 3.31 -0.26 -11.27
CA GLU A 331 3.82 -0.37 -9.91
C GLU A 331 5.35 -0.36 -9.95
N VAL A 332 5.98 0.72 -9.46
CA VAL A 332 7.43 0.94 -9.56
C VAL A 332 8.05 1.10 -8.18
N ASN A 333 9.05 0.26 -7.88
CA ASN A 333 9.77 0.24 -6.61
C ASN A 333 8.85 0.15 -5.37
N SER A 334 7.71 -0.53 -5.50
CA SER A 334 6.76 -0.69 -4.40
C SER A 334 7.06 -1.94 -3.58
N ILE A 335 6.65 -1.93 -2.31
CA ILE A 335 6.91 -3.01 -1.35
C ILE A 335 5.60 -3.50 -0.75
N GLY A 336 5.32 -4.79 -0.87
CA GLY A 336 4.12 -5.43 -0.31
C GLY A 336 4.47 -6.61 0.59
N TYR A 337 4.37 -6.47 1.92
CA TYR A 337 4.83 -7.54 2.83
C TYR A 337 4.07 -7.66 4.15
N ASN A 338 4.20 -8.82 4.80
CA ASN A 338 3.51 -9.11 6.08
C ASN A 338 1.99 -8.92 6.01
N ASN A 339 1.40 -8.99 4.81
CA ASN A 339 -0.03 -8.88 4.62
C ASN A 339 -0.71 -10.23 4.88
N GLY A 340 -1.98 -10.17 5.25
CA GLY A 340 -2.75 -11.31 5.69
C GLY A 340 -2.60 -11.65 7.18
N ASP A 341 -3.74 -11.88 7.82
CA ASP A 341 -3.80 -12.69 9.03
C ASP A 341 -4.85 -13.80 8.88
N ASN A 342 -4.56 -14.99 9.42
CA ASN A 342 -5.48 -16.12 9.36
C ASN A 342 -6.57 -16.02 10.45
N SER A 343 -6.79 -14.84 11.04
CA SER A 343 -7.85 -14.65 12.04
C SER A 343 -9.24 -14.57 11.41
N LEU A 344 -9.31 -14.28 10.11
CA LEU A 344 -10.54 -14.29 9.31
C LEU A 344 -10.78 -15.66 8.67
N ARG A 345 -11.88 -16.33 9.04
CA ARG A 345 -12.20 -17.71 8.61
C ARG A 345 -12.29 -17.92 7.09
N ASP A 346 -12.77 -16.91 6.36
CA ASP A 346 -13.02 -17.02 4.91
C ASP A 346 -11.88 -16.45 4.06
N ASN A 347 -10.74 -16.13 4.69
CA ASN A 347 -9.64 -15.43 4.04
C ASN A 347 -8.27 -15.94 4.50
N ILE A 348 -8.17 -17.26 4.63
CA ILE A 348 -6.99 -17.94 5.15
C ILE A 348 -6.03 -18.23 4.01
N ASN A 349 -4.77 -17.83 4.17
CA ASN A 349 -3.68 -18.09 3.22
C ASN A 349 -3.87 -17.55 1.80
N VAL A 350 -4.73 -16.57 1.54
CA VAL A 350 -4.93 -16.03 0.17
C VAL A 350 -4.54 -14.57 0.01
N ASN A 351 -3.90 -14.00 1.04
CA ASN A 351 -3.61 -12.57 1.10
C ASN A 351 -2.19 -12.26 0.60
N ASN A 352 -2.09 -11.41 -0.41
CA ASN A 352 -0.91 -11.23 -1.23
C ASN A 352 -0.21 -9.89 -0.99
N GLY A 353 1.04 -9.78 -1.41
CA GLY A 353 1.77 -8.50 -1.41
C GLY A 353 1.25 -7.57 -2.49
N SER A 354 1.06 -8.09 -3.71
CA SER A 354 0.43 -7.40 -4.84
C SER A 354 -0.40 -8.39 -5.65
N THR A 355 -1.60 -8.00 -6.07
CA THR A 355 -2.48 -8.82 -6.91
C THR A 355 -3.28 -8.01 -7.91
N ILE A 356 -3.47 -8.56 -9.12
CA ILE A 356 -4.41 -8.04 -10.11
C ILE A 356 -5.42 -9.08 -10.56
N HIS A 357 -6.64 -8.63 -10.85
CA HIS A 357 -7.79 -9.46 -11.19
C HIS A 357 -8.54 -8.97 -12.43
N ASP A 358 -9.49 -9.81 -12.88
CA ASP A 358 -10.60 -9.47 -13.78
C ASP A 358 -10.17 -8.88 -15.13
N GLY A 359 -9.17 -9.48 -15.77
CA GLY A 359 -8.69 -9.01 -17.07
C GLY A 359 -7.82 -7.75 -17.00
N GLY A 360 -7.40 -7.36 -15.79
CA GLY A 360 -6.49 -6.23 -15.57
C GLY A 360 -5.10 -6.49 -16.14
N GLN A 361 -4.37 -5.42 -16.42
CA GLN A 361 -2.99 -5.47 -16.89
C GLN A 361 -2.08 -4.69 -15.95
N ILE A 362 -0.97 -5.29 -15.51
CA ILE A 362 -0.02 -4.63 -14.59
C ILE A 362 1.42 -4.74 -15.06
N ILE A 363 2.17 -3.65 -14.91
CA ILE A 363 3.62 -3.61 -15.07
C ILE A 363 4.23 -3.33 -13.69
N ARG A 364 4.94 -4.33 -13.13
CA ARG A 364 5.70 -4.23 -11.88
C ARG A 364 7.18 -4.11 -12.20
N ILE A 365 7.84 -3.07 -11.70
CA ILE A 365 9.28 -2.84 -11.90
C ILE A 365 9.96 -2.71 -10.55
N ASN A 366 10.95 -3.55 -10.29
CA ASN A 366 11.77 -3.56 -9.06
C ASN A 366 10.93 -3.63 -7.77
N GLY A 367 9.77 -4.27 -7.82
CA GLY A 367 8.91 -4.49 -6.65
C GLY A 367 9.49 -5.54 -5.70
N VAL A 368 9.18 -5.43 -4.42
CA VAL A 368 9.64 -6.38 -3.38
C VAL A 368 8.44 -6.88 -2.57
N TYR A 369 8.20 -8.20 -2.58
CA TYR A 369 7.01 -8.78 -1.97
C TYR A 369 7.37 -9.99 -1.10
N HIS A 370 7.14 -9.93 0.21
CA HIS A 370 7.58 -11.04 1.07
C HIS A 370 6.73 -11.23 2.31
N ASP A 371 6.88 -12.36 2.98
CA ASP A 371 6.18 -12.65 4.24
C ASP A 371 4.65 -12.44 4.15
N ASN A 372 4.03 -12.59 2.98
CA ASN A 372 2.57 -12.47 2.85
C ASN A 372 1.91 -13.81 3.16
N MET A 373 0.71 -13.79 3.73
CA MET A 373 0.02 -15.01 4.18
C MET A 373 -0.39 -15.92 3.02
N GLY A 374 -0.67 -15.36 1.84
CA GLY A 374 -0.84 -16.07 0.59
C GLY A 374 0.37 -15.95 -0.32
N ALA A 375 0.15 -15.93 -1.62
CA ALA A 375 1.26 -15.78 -2.55
C ALA A 375 1.82 -14.35 -2.44
N ASN A 376 3.12 -14.17 -2.65
CA ASN A 376 3.68 -12.82 -2.56
C ASN A 376 3.20 -11.93 -3.70
N VAL A 377 3.14 -12.49 -4.91
CA VAL A 377 2.52 -11.90 -6.09
C VAL A 377 1.58 -12.94 -6.71
N ALA A 378 0.30 -12.59 -6.81
CA ALA A 378 -0.72 -13.43 -7.44
C ALA A 378 -1.46 -12.64 -8.51
N ASP A 379 -1.65 -13.20 -9.70
CA ASP A 379 -2.47 -12.57 -10.73
C ASP A 379 -3.51 -13.55 -11.24
N VAL A 380 -4.76 -13.12 -11.24
CA VAL A 380 -5.92 -14.03 -11.15
C VAL A 380 -7.00 -13.63 -12.16
N HIS A 381 -7.83 -14.59 -12.58
CA HIS A 381 -8.98 -14.45 -13.51
C HIS A 381 -8.60 -14.40 -15.00
N PRO A 382 -9.55 -14.78 -15.89
CA PRO A 382 -9.32 -14.78 -17.33
C PRO A 382 -8.93 -13.42 -17.90
N GLY A 383 -7.94 -13.43 -18.81
CA GLY A 383 -7.46 -12.24 -19.51
C GLY A 383 -6.53 -11.35 -18.70
N THR A 384 -6.29 -11.66 -17.42
CA THR A 384 -5.36 -10.90 -16.58
C THR A 384 -3.93 -11.10 -17.07
N LYS A 385 -3.19 -10.00 -17.23
CA LYS A 385 -1.79 -10.04 -17.70
C LYS A 385 -0.87 -9.25 -16.77
N SER A 386 0.28 -9.81 -16.44
CA SER A 386 1.25 -9.12 -15.60
C SER A 386 2.67 -9.23 -16.10
N LEU A 387 3.38 -8.11 -16.04
CA LEU A 387 4.78 -8.02 -16.41
C LEU A 387 5.58 -7.66 -15.15
N CYS A 388 6.38 -8.59 -14.66
CA CYS A 388 7.25 -8.40 -13.50
C CYS A 388 8.71 -8.32 -13.97
N LEU A 389 9.31 -7.16 -13.81
CA LEU A 389 10.67 -6.85 -14.23
C LEU A 389 11.54 -6.55 -13.01
N GLY A 390 12.59 -7.33 -12.79
CA GLY A 390 13.52 -7.11 -11.68
C GLY A 390 12.89 -7.24 -10.28
N CYS A 391 11.70 -7.85 -10.19
CA CYS A 391 10.98 -7.99 -8.92
C CYS A 391 11.58 -9.10 -8.06
N ILE A 392 11.50 -8.92 -6.74
CA ILE A 392 11.89 -9.91 -5.74
C ILE A 392 10.63 -10.36 -5.00
N ALA A 393 10.44 -11.67 -4.88
CA ALA A 393 9.37 -12.22 -4.05
C ALA A 393 9.87 -13.38 -3.19
N ASP A 394 9.60 -13.37 -1.88
CA ASP A 394 10.14 -14.40 -0.98
C ASP A 394 9.32 -14.72 0.29
N HIS A 395 9.53 -15.90 0.86
CA HIS A 395 8.98 -16.32 2.16
C HIS A 395 7.46 -16.13 2.33
N SER A 396 6.62 -16.67 1.45
CA SER A 396 5.18 -16.78 1.73
C SER A 396 4.97 -17.48 3.08
N ARG A 397 4.14 -16.87 3.93
CA ARG A 397 3.74 -17.40 5.24
C ARG A 397 2.58 -18.40 5.15
N SER A 398 2.09 -18.70 3.94
CA SER A 398 1.02 -19.68 3.79
C SER A 398 1.42 -21.01 4.41
N THR A 399 0.55 -21.55 5.24
CA THR A 399 0.76 -22.86 5.88
C THR A 399 0.24 -24.02 5.03
N VAL A 400 -0.45 -23.73 3.92
CA VAL A 400 -1.05 -24.73 3.05
C VAL A 400 -0.04 -25.12 1.97
N LYS A 401 0.08 -26.43 1.73
CA LYS A 401 1.03 -27.00 0.74
C LYS A 401 0.47 -26.95 -0.68
N ASP A 402 -0.07 -25.81 -1.08
CA ASP A 402 -0.61 -25.58 -2.41
C ASP A 402 -0.05 -24.28 -3.00
N MET A 403 -0.63 -23.83 -4.10
CA MET A 403 -0.21 -22.64 -4.82
C MET A 403 -0.27 -21.34 -4.00
N THR A 404 -1.02 -21.31 -2.90
CA THR A 404 -1.04 -20.15 -2.02
C THR A 404 0.30 -19.93 -1.32
N ASN A 405 1.11 -20.99 -1.17
CA ASN A 405 2.49 -20.87 -0.71
C ASN A 405 3.43 -20.69 -1.90
N SER A 406 3.28 -19.57 -2.60
CA SER A 406 4.12 -19.24 -3.76
C SER A 406 4.63 -17.81 -3.76
N ASN A 407 5.73 -17.58 -4.50
CA ASN A 407 6.25 -16.22 -4.68
C ASN A 407 5.59 -15.51 -5.85
N PHE A 408 5.61 -16.12 -7.04
CA PHE A 408 4.91 -15.61 -8.22
C PHE A 408 3.90 -16.65 -8.68
N GLY A 409 2.62 -16.28 -8.78
CA GLY A 409 1.55 -17.20 -9.13
C GLY A 409 0.57 -16.62 -10.15
N THR A 410 0.25 -17.40 -11.20
CA THR A 410 -0.92 -17.16 -12.06
C THR A 410 -2.04 -18.13 -11.73
N GLN A 411 -3.26 -17.62 -11.62
CA GLN A 411 -4.42 -18.41 -11.19
C GLN A 411 -5.62 -18.23 -12.11
N GLN A 412 -6.30 -19.35 -12.38
CA GLN A 412 -7.44 -19.48 -13.28
C GLN A 412 -7.12 -19.28 -14.77
N ARG A 413 -7.87 -19.97 -15.62
CA ARG A 413 -7.63 -20.08 -17.06
C ARG A 413 -7.45 -18.71 -17.73
N ASP A 414 -6.52 -18.63 -18.67
CA ASP A 414 -6.20 -17.48 -19.52
C ASP A 414 -5.51 -16.29 -18.81
N ALA A 415 -5.06 -16.46 -17.55
CA ALA A 415 -4.14 -15.52 -16.92
C ALA A 415 -2.69 -15.75 -17.42
N GLU A 416 -1.95 -14.66 -17.64
CA GLU A 416 -0.56 -14.70 -18.12
C GLU A 416 0.37 -13.82 -17.29
N MET A 417 1.59 -14.30 -17.04
CA MET A 417 2.62 -13.56 -16.31
C MET A 417 3.98 -13.68 -17.00
N TRP A 418 4.67 -12.55 -17.15
CA TRP A 418 6.05 -12.47 -17.64
C TRP A 418 6.98 -12.13 -16.48
N LEU A 419 8.01 -12.95 -16.27
CA LEU A 419 9.03 -12.76 -15.25
C LEU A 419 10.39 -12.56 -15.93
N GLU A 420 10.94 -11.35 -15.88
CA GLU A 420 12.27 -11.05 -16.40
C GLU A 420 13.22 -10.53 -15.32
N ASN A 421 14.38 -11.19 -15.18
CA ASN A 421 15.37 -10.94 -14.12
C ASN A 421 14.77 -10.88 -12.71
N CYS A 422 13.70 -11.63 -12.44
CA CYS A 422 13.11 -11.72 -11.12
C CYS A 422 13.90 -12.66 -10.21
N VAL A 423 13.71 -12.53 -8.90
CA VAL A 423 14.29 -13.42 -7.89
C VAL A 423 13.20 -13.94 -6.96
N SER A 424 13.21 -15.26 -6.75
CA SER A 424 12.23 -15.98 -5.96
C SER A 424 12.92 -17.01 -5.05
N TYR A 425 12.66 -16.96 -3.75
CA TYR A 425 13.23 -17.89 -2.76
C TYR A 425 12.38 -17.97 -1.48
N GLY A 426 12.65 -18.94 -0.60
CA GLY A 426 12.09 -19.01 0.77
C GLY A 426 10.63 -19.46 0.89
N SER A 427 9.88 -19.52 -0.22
CA SER A 427 8.54 -20.11 -0.29
C SER A 427 8.60 -21.58 -0.67
N LEU A 428 7.53 -22.34 -0.39
CA LEU A 428 7.42 -23.73 -0.85
C LEU A 428 7.51 -23.82 -2.38
N TYR A 429 6.86 -22.89 -3.08
CA TYR A 429 6.87 -22.78 -4.53
C TYR A 429 7.46 -21.44 -5.00
N GLY A 430 8.57 -21.49 -5.73
CA GLY A 430 9.18 -20.28 -6.29
C GLY A 430 8.31 -19.64 -7.38
N ILE A 431 7.71 -20.45 -8.25
CA ILE A 431 6.78 -19.99 -9.29
C ILE A 431 5.63 -20.98 -9.45
N THR A 432 4.43 -20.49 -9.74
CA THR A 432 3.24 -21.33 -9.93
C THR A 432 2.43 -20.91 -11.14
N ALA A 433 2.12 -21.87 -12.02
CA ALA A 433 1.20 -21.67 -13.15
C ALA A 433 0.04 -22.66 -13.06
N TYR A 434 -1.18 -22.18 -12.78
CA TYR A 434 -2.37 -23.03 -12.73
C TYR A 434 -2.73 -23.60 -14.11
N THR A 435 -3.45 -24.72 -14.14
CA THR A 435 -3.95 -25.30 -15.40
C THR A 435 -4.70 -24.27 -16.22
N GLY A 436 -4.29 -24.08 -17.47
CA GLY A 436 -4.85 -23.09 -18.39
C GLY A 436 -4.26 -21.68 -18.27
N THR A 437 -3.25 -21.46 -17.42
CA THR A 437 -2.46 -20.22 -17.36
C THR A 437 -1.13 -20.38 -18.10
N THR A 438 -0.47 -19.26 -18.38
CA THR A 438 0.87 -19.25 -18.96
C THR A 438 1.82 -18.38 -18.14
N MET A 439 3.03 -18.87 -17.90
CA MET A 439 4.12 -18.09 -17.32
C MET A 439 5.31 -18.07 -18.28
N HIS A 440 5.71 -16.87 -18.67
CA HIS A 440 6.87 -16.60 -19.51
C HIS A 440 8.05 -16.21 -18.63
N ILE A 441 9.20 -16.85 -18.81
CA ILE A 441 10.31 -16.80 -17.86
C ILE A 441 11.59 -16.50 -18.61
N LYS A 442 12.24 -15.40 -18.25
CA LYS A 442 13.52 -14.97 -18.82
C LYS A 442 14.48 -14.52 -17.72
N ASN A 443 15.66 -15.14 -17.64
CA ASN A 443 16.70 -14.82 -16.64
C ASN A 443 16.23 -14.73 -15.17
N THR A 444 15.11 -15.38 -14.84
CA THR A 444 14.51 -15.35 -13.50
C THR A 444 15.03 -16.49 -12.65
N LYS A 445 15.44 -16.19 -11.41
CA LYS A 445 15.93 -17.17 -10.43
C LYS A 445 14.79 -17.62 -9.52
N TYR A 446 14.59 -18.91 -9.37
CA TYR A 446 13.56 -19.49 -8.50
C TYR A 446 14.00 -20.87 -7.98
N GLU A 447 13.54 -21.25 -6.78
CA GLU A 447 13.93 -22.50 -6.13
C GLU A 447 13.11 -23.72 -6.58
N SER A 448 11.83 -23.50 -6.92
CA SER A 448 10.89 -24.57 -7.27
C SER A 448 9.76 -24.06 -8.15
N LYS A 449 9.07 -24.97 -8.85
CA LYS A 449 7.89 -24.68 -9.66
C LYS A 449 6.79 -25.71 -9.47
N ILE A 450 5.53 -25.30 -9.56
CA ILE A 450 4.36 -26.20 -9.52
C ILE A 450 3.23 -25.73 -10.45
N GLY A 451 2.29 -26.64 -10.73
CA GLY A 451 1.04 -26.37 -11.42
C GLY A 451 0.97 -27.04 -12.80
N GLY A 452 -0.26 -27.15 -13.33
CA GLY A 452 -0.54 -27.76 -14.64
C GLY A 452 -0.58 -26.77 -15.80
N GLY A 453 -0.20 -25.51 -15.57
CA GLY A 453 -0.13 -24.47 -16.58
C GLY A 453 1.08 -24.60 -17.51
N THR A 454 1.16 -23.70 -18.49
CA THR A 454 2.25 -23.66 -19.46
C THR A 454 3.38 -22.80 -18.94
N PHE A 455 4.60 -23.33 -18.98
CA PHE A 455 5.83 -22.57 -18.70
C PHE A 455 6.62 -22.38 -19.99
N ILE A 456 6.87 -21.13 -20.37
CA ILE A 456 7.64 -20.75 -21.56
C ILE A 456 8.96 -20.16 -21.08
N PHE A 457 10.07 -20.81 -21.40
CA PHE A 457 11.41 -20.32 -21.06
C PHE A 457 11.96 -19.56 -22.26
N GLU A 458 12.04 -18.24 -22.13
CA GLU A 458 12.59 -17.36 -23.15
C GLU A 458 14.12 -17.36 -23.10
N LYS A 459 14.74 -17.09 -24.25
CA LYS A 459 16.21 -17.09 -24.41
C LYS A 459 16.83 -15.75 -24.05
#